data_AF-A0A132NK85-F1
#
_entry.id   AF-A0A132NK85-F1
#
_cell.length_a   1.000
_cell.length_b   1.000
_cell.length_c   1.000
_cell.angle_alpha   90.00
_cell.angle_beta   90.00
_cell.angle_gamma   90.00
#
_symmetry.space_group_name_H-M   'P 1'
#
loop_
_entity.id
_entity.type
_entity.pdbx_description
1 polymer ?
#
loop_
_entity_poly.entity_id
_entity_poly.type
_entity_poly.pdbx_seq_one_letter_code
_entity_poly.pdbx_strand_id
1 'polypeptide(L)'
;MVEVRRVLDAIGATLLTVVRAGADRAVRDVVIVEPGHEDEIRAGDLVLGVGVTVHAARELVAVAARSRAAAVLLKPPYATEPAVTKAAETGGVTLVEVRQQVSWAQLVWLLRSVLDAGDVYHTRDTGVFHDLFALADAVAAVVDAPVTIEDAHSRVLAYSARQDRADPARLSTIIGRRVPDDVLHQFRAKGVFRKLGKGTEPVFVPGQPDGTLPRLIVPIRAGEELLGSIWA
;
A
#
# COMPACT_ATOMS: atom_id res chain seq x y z
N MET A 1 -1.65 18.87 -4.93
CA MET A 1 -3.05 18.40 -4.84
C MET A 1 -3.32 17.40 -5.96
N VAL A 2 -3.66 16.17 -5.61
CA VAL A 2 -3.86 15.05 -6.54
C VAL A 2 -5.34 14.89 -6.85
N GLU A 3 -5.70 14.81 -8.12
CA GLU A 3 -7.09 14.56 -8.52
C GLU A 3 -7.50 13.11 -8.24
N VAL A 4 -8.76 12.91 -7.85
CA VAL A 4 -9.29 11.61 -7.45
C VAL A 4 -9.13 10.55 -8.53
N ARG A 5 -9.29 10.90 -9.81
CA ARG A 5 -9.08 9.96 -10.91
C ARG A 5 -7.66 9.40 -10.91
N ARG A 6 -6.65 10.26 -10.74
CA ARG A 6 -5.25 9.85 -10.68
C ARG A 6 -4.96 8.96 -9.48
N VAL A 7 -5.57 9.23 -8.34
CA VAL A 7 -5.44 8.37 -7.15
C VAL A 7 -6.00 6.98 -7.46
N LEU A 8 -7.21 6.89 -8.00
CA LEU A 8 -7.87 5.63 -8.30
C LEU A 8 -7.14 4.83 -9.38
N ASP A 9 -6.62 5.49 -10.42
CA ASP A 9 -5.81 4.87 -11.47
C ASP A 9 -4.51 4.26 -10.92
N ALA A 10 -3.85 4.94 -9.97
CA ALA A 10 -2.63 4.45 -9.33
C ALA A 10 -2.87 3.21 -8.45
N ILE A 11 -4.04 3.11 -7.80
CA ILE A 11 -4.42 1.91 -7.05
C ILE A 11 -4.79 0.75 -7.99
N GLY A 12 -5.47 1.08 -9.10
CA GLY A 12 -5.76 0.16 -10.19
C GLY A 12 -6.98 -0.76 -9.98
N ALA A 13 -7.44 -1.32 -11.09
CA ALA A 13 -8.68 -2.13 -11.19
C ALA A 13 -8.62 -3.48 -10.45
N THR A 14 -7.42 -3.91 -10.05
CA THR A 14 -7.21 -5.14 -9.30
C THR A 14 -7.83 -5.07 -7.91
N LEU A 15 -7.75 -3.89 -7.26
CA LEU A 15 -8.17 -3.69 -5.87
C LEU A 15 -9.52 -3.00 -5.75
N LEU A 16 -9.84 -2.12 -6.69
CA LEU A 16 -11.07 -1.34 -6.69
C LEU A 16 -11.67 -1.23 -8.08
N THR A 17 -12.94 -0.84 -8.17
CA THR A 17 -13.64 -0.59 -9.43
C THR A 17 -14.48 0.65 -9.28
N VAL A 18 -14.37 1.59 -10.21
CA VAL A 18 -15.22 2.79 -10.21
C VAL A 18 -16.61 2.39 -10.71
N VAL A 19 -17.60 2.43 -9.82
CA VAL A 19 -18.99 2.10 -10.15
C VAL A 19 -19.69 3.29 -10.79
N ARG A 20 -19.41 4.49 -10.27
CA ARG A 20 -19.85 5.77 -10.85
C ARG A 20 -18.74 6.80 -10.75
N ALA A 21 -18.39 7.40 -11.88
CA ALA A 21 -17.50 8.55 -11.91
C ALA A 21 -18.30 9.82 -11.57
N GLY A 22 -17.81 10.59 -10.61
CA GLY A 22 -18.31 11.92 -10.28
C GLY A 22 -17.41 13.02 -10.82
N ALA A 23 -17.49 14.20 -10.20
CA ALA A 23 -16.54 15.28 -10.48
C ALA A 23 -15.12 14.85 -10.11
N ASP A 24 -14.16 15.17 -10.99
CA ASP A 24 -12.73 14.96 -10.70
C ASP A 24 -12.28 16.08 -9.75
N ARG A 25 -12.16 15.72 -8.46
CA ARG A 25 -11.85 16.66 -7.37
C ARG A 25 -10.49 16.33 -6.80
N ALA A 26 -9.80 17.39 -6.37
CA ALA A 26 -8.58 17.28 -5.58
C ALA A 26 -8.87 16.51 -4.29
N VAL A 27 -8.05 15.48 -4.03
CA VAL A 27 -8.09 14.72 -2.80
C VAL A 27 -7.28 15.44 -1.74
N ARG A 28 -7.90 15.58 -0.56
CA ARG A 28 -7.31 16.21 0.62
C ARG A 28 -6.79 15.18 1.62
N ASP A 29 -7.60 14.16 1.92
CA ASP A 29 -7.32 13.21 3.00
C ASP A 29 -8.09 11.90 2.78
N VAL A 30 -7.72 10.86 3.52
CA VAL A 30 -8.44 9.58 3.61
C VAL A 30 -9.06 9.47 4.99
N VAL A 31 -10.38 9.37 5.04
CA VAL A 31 -11.15 9.33 6.29
C VAL A 31 -11.98 8.06 6.38
N ILE A 32 -12.06 7.49 7.58
CA ILE A 32 -13.00 6.41 7.91
C ILE A 32 -14.15 7.05 8.65
N VAL A 33 -15.37 6.83 8.18
CA VAL A 33 -16.57 7.40 8.79
C VAL A 33 -17.41 6.28 9.35
N GLU A 34 -17.73 6.37 10.63
CA GLU A 34 -18.67 5.48 11.29
C GLU A 34 -20.11 5.93 11.00
N PRO A 35 -21.08 5.00 10.88
CA PRO A 35 -22.48 5.37 10.73
C PRO A 35 -22.94 6.32 11.83
N GLY A 36 -23.59 7.43 11.46
CA GLY A 36 -24.06 8.47 12.38
C GLY A 36 -23.06 9.59 12.67
N HIS A 37 -21.84 9.54 12.11
CA HIS A 37 -20.81 10.59 12.25
C HIS A 37 -20.43 11.20 10.89
N GLU A 38 -21.38 11.26 9.95
CA GLU A 38 -21.13 11.73 8.58
C GLU A 38 -20.79 13.24 8.50
N ASP A 39 -21.10 14.01 9.54
CA ASP A 39 -20.81 15.44 9.62
C ASP A 39 -19.29 15.75 9.66
N GLU A 40 -18.44 14.74 9.91
CA GLU A 40 -16.99 14.90 9.90
C GLU A 40 -16.40 15.02 8.49
N ILE A 41 -17.18 14.69 7.45
CA ILE A 41 -16.72 14.67 6.07
C ILE A 41 -16.48 16.08 5.55
N ARG A 42 -15.28 16.32 4.99
CA ARG A 42 -14.88 17.60 4.42
C ARG A 42 -14.69 17.52 2.90
N ALA A 43 -14.62 18.70 2.30
CA ALA A 43 -14.34 18.82 0.87
C ALA A 43 -12.99 18.18 0.52
N GLY A 44 -13.00 17.36 -0.54
CA GLY A 44 -11.82 16.63 -1.00
C GLY A 44 -11.53 15.32 -0.28
N ASP A 45 -12.33 14.87 0.68
CA ASP A 45 -12.06 13.62 1.41
C ASP A 45 -12.33 12.39 0.54
N LEU A 46 -11.47 11.37 0.67
CA LEU A 46 -11.75 9.99 0.28
C LEU A 46 -12.37 9.27 1.47
N VAL A 47 -13.66 8.98 1.37
CA VAL A 47 -14.47 8.46 2.47
C VAL A 47 -14.55 6.95 2.39
N LEU A 48 -14.10 6.25 3.43
CA LEU A 48 -14.18 4.80 3.57
C LEU A 48 -15.41 4.44 4.41
N GLY A 49 -16.44 3.87 3.77
CA GLY A 49 -17.64 3.41 4.47
C GLY A 49 -17.46 2.00 5.03
N VAL A 50 -17.00 1.90 6.27
CA VAL A 50 -16.72 0.64 6.96
C VAL A 50 -17.92 0.19 7.78
N GLY A 51 -18.30 -1.09 7.69
CA GLY A 51 -19.37 -1.66 8.54
C GLY A 51 -20.76 -1.08 8.28
N VAL A 52 -21.00 -0.51 7.10
CA VAL A 52 -22.26 0.16 6.76
C VAL A 52 -23.37 -0.83 6.39
N THR A 53 -24.62 -0.42 6.63
CA THR A 53 -25.80 -1.05 6.02
C THR A 53 -26.11 -0.40 4.66
N VAL A 54 -27.03 -0.94 3.87
CA VAL A 54 -27.49 -0.31 2.61
C VAL A 54 -28.04 1.10 2.86
N HIS A 55 -28.79 1.28 3.96
CA HIS A 55 -29.33 2.58 4.33
C HIS A 55 -28.22 3.57 4.70
N ALA A 56 -27.30 3.17 5.57
CA ALA A 56 -26.16 3.99 5.98
C ALA A 56 -25.23 4.32 4.79
N ALA A 57 -25.01 3.38 3.87
CA ALA A 57 -24.23 3.62 2.66
C ALA A 57 -24.86 4.71 1.76
N ARG A 58 -26.19 4.68 1.59
CA ARG A 58 -26.91 5.70 0.84
C ARG A 58 -26.79 7.07 1.52
N GLU A 59 -26.95 7.14 2.83
CA GLU A 59 -26.84 8.37 3.60
C GLU A 59 -25.42 8.94 3.54
N LEU A 60 -24.41 8.08 3.74
CA LEU A 60 -23.00 8.42 3.62
C LEU A 60 -22.68 9.04 2.26
N VAL A 61 -23.15 8.43 1.16
CA VAL A 61 -22.96 8.97 -0.19
C VAL A 61 -23.65 10.32 -0.37
N ALA A 62 -24.86 10.48 0.16
CA ALA A 62 -25.59 11.75 0.09
C ALA A 62 -24.90 12.87 0.89
N VAL A 63 -24.36 12.57 2.08
CA VAL A 63 -23.60 13.53 2.89
C VAL A 63 -22.28 13.87 2.21
N ALA A 64 -21.52 12.87 1.77
CA ALA A 64 -20.26 13.05 1.07
C ALA A 64 -20.40 13.93 -0.17
N ALA A 65 -21.47 13.76 -0.95
CA ALA A 65 -21.78 14.63 -2.08
C ALA A 65 -22.02 16.09 -1.66
N ARG A 66 -22.83 16.34 -0.63
CA ARG A 66 -23.09 17.70 -0.11
C ARG A 66 -21.82 18.36 0.44
N SER A 67 -20.99 17.59 1.13
CA SER A 67 -19.69 18.04 1.67
C SER A 67 -18.60 18.20 0.60
N ARG A 68 -18.88 17.84 -0.66
CA ARG A 68 -17.94 17.87 -1.79
C ARG A 68 -16.72 16.97 -1.58
N ALA A 69 -16.93 15.81 -0.97
CA ALA A 69 -15.95 14.75 -0.89
C ALA A 69 -15.46 14.35 -2.29
N ALA A 70 -14.24 13.84 -2.37
CA ALA A 70 -13.63 13.42 -3.63
C ALA A 70 -14.20 12.08 -4.12
N ALA A 71 -14.33 11.10 -3.22
CA ALA A 71 -14.99 9.83 -3.50
C ALA A 71 -15.50 9.14 -2.23
N VAL A 72 -16.41 8.19 -2.42
CA VAL A 72 -16.83 7.21 -1.41
C VAL A 72 -16.43 5.81 -1.86
N LEU A 73 -15.78 5.08 -0.97
CA LEU A 73 -15.30 3.72 -1.18
C LEU A 73 -16.08 2.77 -0.28
N LEU A 74 -16.74 1.79 -0.89
CA LEU A 74 -17.54 0.79 -0.20
C LEU A 74 -17.14 -0.61 -0.65
N LYS A 75 -17.25 -1.61 0.23
CA LYS A 75 -17.14 -3.01 -0.17
C LYS A 75 -18.47 -3.54 -0.74
N PRO A 76 -18.46 -4.65 -1.50
CA PRO A 76 -19.68 -5.34 -1.89
C PRO A 76 -20.57 -5.70 -0.68
N PRO A 77 -21.89 -5.73 -0.85
CA PRO A 77 -22.62 -5.40 -2.09
C PRO A 77 -22.97 -3.91 -2.23
N TYR A 78 -22.56 -3.04 -1.30
CA TYR A 78 -23.19 -1.73 -1.11
C TYR A 78 -22.96 -0.72 -2.24
N ALA A 79 -21.79 -0.74 -2.89
CA ALA A 79 -21.46 0.20 -3.96
C ALA A 79 -22.33 0.03 -5.21
N THR A 80 -22.84 -1.18 -5.45
CA THR A 80 -23.64 -1.53 -6.63
C THR A 80 -25.15 -1.52 -6.36
N GLU A 81 -25.57 -1.25 -5.12
CA GLU A 81 -26.97 -1.09 -4.76
C GLU A 81 -27.62 0.09 -5.54
N PRO A 82 -28.81 -0.09 -6.16
CA PRO A 82 -29.42 0.93 -7.00
C PRO A 82 -29.66 2.27 -6.28
N ALA A 83 -30.06 2.20 -5.01
CA ALA A 83 -30.32 3.39 -4.20
C ALA A 83 -29.04 4.19 -3.89
N VAL A 84 -27.91 3.50 -3.69
CA VAL A 84 -26.59 4.08 -3.42
C VAL A 84 -26.02 4.68 -4.70
N THR A 85 -26.08 3.92 -5.81
CA THR A 85 -25.64 4.35 -7.13
C THR A 85 -26.37 5.62 -7.59
N LYS A 86 -27.70 5.67 -7.42
CA LYS A 86 -28.52 6.84 -7.76
C LYS A 86 -28.17 8.06 -6.90
N ALA A 87 -27.88 7.86 -5.63
CA ALA A 87 -27.45 8.94 -4.74
C ALA A 87 -26.10 9.52 -5.18
N ALA A 88 -25.14 8.68 -5.57
CA ALA A 88 -23.85 9.11 -6.09
C ALA A 88 -23.98 9.91 -7.39
N GLU A 89 -24.80 9.42 -8.32
CA GLU A 89 -25.08 10.09 -9.60
C GLU A 89 -25.73 11.46 -9.39
N THR A 90 -26.78 11.54 -8.57
CA THR A 90 -27.48 12.80 -8.29
C THR A 90 -26.57 13.82 -7.59
N GLY A 91 -25.70 13.33 -6.70
CA GLY A 91 -24.76 14.15 -5.94
C GLY A 91 -23.46 14.49 -6.67
N GLY A 92 -23.15 13.82 -7.79
CA GLY A 92 -21.91 14.00 -8.53
C GLY A 92 -20.64 13.59 -7.78
N VAL A 93 -20.74 12.66 -6.83
CA VAL A 93 -19.58 12.12 -6.09
C VAL A 93 -19.13 10.81 -6.72
N THR A 94 -17.81 10.60 -6.80
CA THR A 94 -17.26 9.34 -7.32
C THR A 94 -17.56 8.20 -6.35
N LEU A 95 -18.17 7.13 -6.84
CA LEU A 95 -18.48 5.93 -6.07
C LEU A 95 -17.63 4.76 -6.55
N VAL A 96 -16.95 4.15 -5.60
CA VAL A 96 -15.95 3.11 -5.84
C VAL A 96 -16.30 1.86 -5.04
N GLU A 97 -16.28 0.71 -5.70
CA GLU A 97 -16.34 -0.59 -5.06
C GLU A 97 -14.94 -1.10 -4.77
N VAL A 98 -14.65 -1.44 -3.52
CA VAL A 98 -13.40 -2.07 -3.08
C VAL A 98 -13.62 -3.58 -3.01
N ARG A 99 -12.73 -4.38 -3.59
CA ARG A 99 -12.86 -5.85 -3.57
C ARG A 99 -12.97 -6.39 -2.13
N GLN A 100 -13.80 -7.40 -1.92
CA GLN A 100 -14.10 -7.95 -0.59
C GLN A 100 -12.84 -8.38 0.18
N GLN A 101 -11.86 -8.93 -0.54
CA GLN A 101 -10.60 -9.48 -0.01
C GLN A 101 -9.59 -8.41 0.41
N VAL A 102 -9.78 -7.14 0.03
CA VAL A 102 -8.83 -6.05 0.33
C VAL A 102 -8.99 -5.61 1.77
N SER A 103 -7.91 -5.57 2.54
CA SER A 103 -7.92 -5.02 3.90
C SER A 103 -8.13 -3.50 3.87
N TRP A 104 -9.01 -2.97 4.71
CA TRP A 104 -9.18 -1.51 4.85
C TRP A 104 -7.88 -0.82 5.27
N ALA A 105 -7.11 -1.43 6.18
CA ALA A 105 -5.82 -0.88 6.61
C ALA A 105 -4.82 -0.79 5.46
N GLN A 106 -4.77 -1.82 4.60
CA GLN A 106 -3.91 -1.83 3.41
C GLN A 106 -4.35 -0.76 2.40
N LEU A 107 -5.65 -0.60 2.17
CA LEU A 107 -6.18 0.41 1.27
C LEU A 107 -5.89 1.83 1.77
N VAL A 108 -6.08 2.10 3.06
CA VAL A 108 -5.70 3.38 3.69
C VAL A 108 -4.22 3.67 3.44
N TRP A 109 -3.35 2.68 3.68
CA TRP A 109 -1.92 2.84 3.47
C TRP A 109 -1.57 3.16 2.01
N LEU A 110 -2.16 2.46 1.04
CA LEU A 110 -1.93 2.70 -0.38
C LEU A 110 -2.43 4.09 -0.83
N LEU A 111 -3.66 4.45 -0.43
CA LEU A 111 -4.23 5.76 -0.75
C LEU A 111 -3.36 6.87 -0.19
N ARG A 112 -2.94 6.76 1.08
CA ARG A 112 -2.01 7.73 1.69
C ARG A 112 -0.70 7.81 0.95
N SER A 113 -0.12 6.68 0.55
CA SER A 113 1.13 6.66 -0.21
C SER A 113 1.02 7.44 -1.54
N VAL A 114 -0.11 7.35 -2.23
CA VAL A 114 -0.36 8.09 -3.48
C VAL A 114 -0.61 9.58 -3.23
N LEU A 115 -1.31 9.92 -2.14
CA LEU A 115 -1.55 11.31 -1.75
C LEU A 115 -0.26 12.01 -1.32
N ASP A 116 0.50 11.34 -0.45
CA ASP A 116 1.81 11.79 -0.02
C ASP A 116 2.73 11.99 -1.23
N ALA A 117 2.68 11.09 -2.21
CA ALA A 117 3.45 11.20 -3.46
C ALA A 117 3.07 12.41 -4.34
N GLY A 118 1.87 12.96 -4.22
CA GLY A 118 1.42 14.08 -5.04
C GLY A 118 1.40 15.45 -4.36
N ASP A 119 1.63 15.52 -3.05
CA ASP A 119 2.06 16.74 -2.36
C ASP A 119 3.58 17.00 -2.52
N VAL A 120 4.37 15.98 -2.92
CA VAL A 120 5.82 16.10 -3.19
C VAL A 120 6.15 17.00 -4.38
N TYR A 121 5.19 17.31 -5.26
CA TYR A 121 5.44 18.28 -6.34
C TYR A 121 5.62 19.72 -5.82
N HIS A 122 5.24 20.03 -4.57
CA HIS A 122 5.35 21.38 -4.00
C HIS A 122 6.34 21.53 -2.84
N THR A 123 6.86 20.45 -2.24
CA THR A 123 7.89 20.59 -1.21
C THR A 123 8.95 19.52 -1.36
N ARG A 124 10.16 19.97 -1.72
CA ARG A 124 11.39 19.18 -1.72
C ARG A 124 11.63 18.60 -0.32
N ASP A 125 11.21 17.36 -0.04
CA ASP A 125 11.95 16.46 0.89
C ASP A 125 11.49 14.98 1.00
N THR A 126 10.53 14.46 0.22
CA THR A 126 10.11 13.03 0.32
C THR A 126 10.42 12.16 -0.91
N GLY A 127 11.35 12.60 -1.76
CA GLY A 127 11.80 11.84 -2.94
C GLY A 127 12.41 10.46 -2.65
N VAL A 128 12.73 10.14 -1.39
CA VAL A 128 13.52 8.95 -1.01
C VAL A 128 12.73 7.64 -1.08
N PHE A 129 11.43 7.58 -0.71
CA PHE A 129 10.69 6.30 -0.71
C PHE A 129 10.19 5.87 -2.09
N HIS A 130 9.80 6.84 -2.93
CA HIS A 130 9.51 6.57 -4.34
C HIS A 130 10.79 6.20 -5.11
N ASP A 131 11.95 6.68 -4.63
CA ASP A 131 13.27 6.22 -5.05
C ASP A 131 13.58 4.81 -4.52
N LEU A 132 13.16 4.39 -3.32
CA LEU A 132 13.42 3.02 -2.83
C LEU A 132 12.75 1.91 -3.66
N PHE A 133 11.52 2.11 -4.14
CA PHE A 133 10.89 1.15 -5.06
C PHE A 133 11.59 1.14 -6.44
N ALA A 134 11.93 2.32 -6.96
CA ALA A 134 12.70 2.44 -8.20
C ALA A 134 14.12 1.84 -8.07
N LEU A 135 14.75 2.00 -6.91
CA LEU A 135 16.03 1.41 -6.54
C LEU A 135 15.91 -0.10 -6.43
N ALA A 136 14.86 -0.62 -5.79
CA ALA A 136 14.62 -2.06 -5.73
C ALA A 136 14.46 -2.65 -7.14
N ASP A 137 13.73 -1.98 -8.03
CA ASP A 137 13.61 -2.36 -9.43
C ASP A 137 14.94 -2.28 -10.19
N ALA A 138 15.73 -1.22 -9.99
CA ALA A 138 17.04 -1.05 -10.61
C ALA A 138 18.03 -2.13 -10.15
N VAL A 139 18.07 -2.45 -8.85
CA VAL A 139 18.90 -3.54 -8.32
C VAL A 139 18.42 -4.87 -8.90
N ALA A 140 17.11 -5.14 -8.89
CA ALA A 140 16.54 -6.37 -9.43
C ALA A 140 16.88 -6.57 -10.91
N ALA A 141 16.93 -5.50 -11.70
CA ALA A 141 17.35 -5.55 -13.10
C ALA A 141 18.84 -5.93 -13.26
N VAL A 142 19.71 -5.49 -12.35
CA VAL A 142 21.14 -5.83 -12.36
C VAL A 142 21.41 -7.26 -11.89
N VAL A 143 20.72 -7.70 -10.83
CA VAL A 143 20.95 -9.04 -10.24
C VAL A 143 20.11 -10.16 -10.87
N ASP A 144 19.18 -9.82 -11.77
CA ASP A 144 18.16 -10.72 -12.36
C ASP A 144 17.42 -11.58 -11.31
N ALA A 145 17.12 -10.97 -10.17
CA ALA A 145 16.42 -11.59 -9.04
C ALA A 145 15.47 -10.59 -8.37
N PRO A 146 14.35 -11.04 -7.78
CA PRO A 146 13.48 -10.18 -6.98
C PRO A 146 14.26 -9.52 -5.84
N VAL A 147 13.89 -8.30 -5.46
CA VAL A 147 14.58 -7.55 -4.39
C VAL A 147 13.58 -7.08 -3.33
N THR A 148 13.95 -7.17 -2.05
CA THR A 148 13.32 -6.44 -0.96
C THR A 148 14.35 -5.52 -0.28
N ILE A 149 13.89 -4.35 0.16
CA ILE A 149 14.65 -3.42 1.00
C ILE A 149 13.95 -3.40 2.35
N GLU A 150 14.68 -3.71 3.41
CA GLU A 150 14.13 -3.92 4.75
C GLU A 150 14.83 -3.03 5.79
N ASP A 151 14.10 -2.59 6.81
CA ASP A 151 14.68 -1.89 7.97
C ASP A 151 15.43 -2.85 8.91
N ALA A 152 16.09 -2.30 9.94
CA ALA A 152 16.82 -3.08 10.94
C ALA A 152 15.95 -4.08 11.74
N HIS A 153 14.61 -3.98 11.66
CA HIS A 153 13.65 -4.88 12.30
C HIS A 153 13.01 -5.87 11.33
N SER A 154 13.58 -6.02 10.12
CA SER A 154 13.07 -6.88 9.04
C SER A 154 11.65 -6.53 8.60
N ARG A 155 11.31 -5.24 8.61
CA ARG A 155 10.10 -4.71 7.98
C ARG A 155 10.43 -4.27 6.56
N VAL A 156 9.57 -4.63 5.61
CA VAL A 156 9.76 -4.29 4.20
C VAL A 156 9.42 -2.82 3.96
N LEU A 157 10.44 -2.08 3.53
CA LEU A 157 10.34 -0.68 3.11
C LEU A 157 9.96 -0.57 1.63
N ALA A 158 10.59 -1.37 0.77
CA ALA A 158 10.33 -1.43 -0.66
C ALA A 158 10.61 -2.82 -1.23
N TYR A 159 10.10 -3.10 -2.43
CA TYR A 159 10.34 -4.35 -3.16
C TYR A 159 10.24 -4.13 -4.66
N SER A 160 10.88 -4.98 -5.47
CA SER A 160 10.82 -4.89 -6.93
C SER A 160 9.47 -5.37 -7.47
N ALA A 161 8.96 -4.77 -8.55
CA ALA A 161 7.71 -5.20 -9.18
C ALA A 161 7.78 -6.62 -9.76
N ARG A 162 8.98 -7.03 -10.19
CA ARG A 162 9.22 -8.36 -10.75
C ARG A 162 9.30 -9.43 -9.65
N GLN A 163 8.30 -10.30 -9.57
CA GLN A 163 8.17 -11.38 -8.59
C GLN A 163 7.90 -12.75 -9.24
N ASP A 164 8.09 -12.89 -10.55
CA ASP A 164 7.86 -14.14 -11.33
C ASP A 164 8.72 -15.32 -10.87
N ARG A 165 9.82 -15.05 -10.15
CA ARG A 165 10.73 -16.05 -9.58
C ARG A 165 10.78 -16.03 -8.05
N ALA A 166 9.84 -15.36 -7.40
CA ALA A 166 9.82 -15.26 -5.94
C ALA A 166 9.36 -16.57 -5.29
N ASP A 167 10.04 -16.97 -4.22
CA ASP A 167 9.64 -18.13 -3.42
C ASP A 167 8.54 -17.78 -2.40
N PRO A 168 7.91 -18.80 -1.78
CA PRO A 168 6.83 -18.57 -0.82
C PRO A 168 7.22 -17.69 0.37
N ALA A 169 8.47 -17.79 0.84
CA ALA A 169 8.98 -16.98 1.95
C ALA A 169 9.06 -15.49 1.55
N ARG A 170 9.51 -15.19 0.32
CA ARG A 170 9.55 -13.84 -0.25
C ARG A 170 8.15 -13.26 -0.40
N LEU A 171 7.24 -14.01 -1.02
CA LEU A 171 5.86 -13.57 -1.25
C LEU A 171 5.17 -13.27 0.08
N SER A 172 5.32 -14.15 1.07
CA SER A 172 4.76 -13.96 2.42
C SER A 172 5.38 -12.74 3.12
N THR A 173 6.68 -12.50 2.94
CA THR A 173 7.39 -11.33 3.49
C THR A 173 6.87 -10.02 2.89
N ILE A 174 6.67 -9.98 1.57
CA ILE A 174 6.15 -8.80 0.86
C ILE A 174 4.69 -8.54 1.27
N ILE A 175 3.84 -9.57 1.24
CA ILE A 175 2.42 -9.46 1.60
C ILE A 175 2.26 -9.04 3.07
N GLY A 176 3.02 -9.68 3.98
CA GLY A 176 2.98 -9.38 5.42
C GLY A 176 3.77 -8.13 5.81
N ARG A 177 4.52 -7.53 4.88
CA ARG A 177 5.48 -6.43 5.11
C ARG A 177 6.49 -6.68 6.21
N ARG A 178 6.70 -7.94 6.55
CA ARG A 178 7.61 -8.39 7.59
C ARG A 178 7.95 -9.83 7.30
N VAL A 179 9.20 -10.18 7.51
CA VAL A 179 9.64 -11.57 7.39
C VAL A 179 8.89 -12.43 8.41
N PRO A 180 8.22 -13.53 8.00
CA PRO A 180 7.56 -14.46 8.93
C PRO A 180 8.50 -14.98 10.02
N ASP A 181 7.97 -15.24 11.22
CA ASP A 181 8.80 -15.58 12.40
C ASP A 181 9.61 -16.89 12.20
N ASP A 182 9.03 -17.87 11.51
CA ASP A 182 9.70 -19.12 11.16
C ASP A 182 10.86 -18.89 10.18
N VAL A 183 10.66 -18.08 9.15
CA VAL A 183 11.70 -17.67 8.19
C VAL A 183 12.80 -16.86 8.88
N LEU A 184 12.43 -15.92 9.75
CA LEU A 184 13.37 -15.15 10.58
C LEU A 184 14.22 -16.07 11.46
N HIS A 185 13.61 -17.07 12.08
CA HIS A 185 14.31 -18.02 12.93
C HIS A 185 15.37 -18.80 12.15
N GLN A 186 15.06 -19.24 10.93
CA GLN A 186 16.03 -19.93 10.07
C GLN A 186 17.23 -19.05 9.72
N PHE A 187 17.01 -17.81 9.26
CA PHE A 187 18.11 -16.89 8.96
C PHE A 187 18.93 -16.53 10.20
N ARG A 188 18.28 -16.43 11.37
CA ARG A 188 18.95 -16.20 12.65
C ARG A 188 19.83 -17.38 13.06
N ALA A 189 19.34 -18.61 12.91
CA ALA A 189 20.12 -19.82 13.20
C ALA A 189 21.39 -19.90 12.34
N LYS A 190 21.34 -19.39 11.10
CA LYS A 190 22.50 -19.28 10.20
C LYS A 190 23.43 -18.10 10.50
N GLY A 191 23.10 -17.29 11.51
CA GLY A 191 23.90 -16.16 11.96
C GLY A 191 23.86 -14.97 11.00
N VAL A 192 22.86 -14.87 10.11
CA VAL A 192 22.74 -13.79 9.13
C VAL A 192 22.76 -12.41 9.80
N PHE A 193 21.86 -12.18 10.75
CA PHE A 193 21.76 -10.90 11.45
C PHE A 193 23.03 -10.54 12.23
N ARG A 194 23.75 -11.55 12.76
CA ARG A 194 25.04 -11.34 13.44
C ARG A 194 26.12 -10.90 12.44
N LYS A 195 26.13 -11.46 11.23
CA LYS A 195 27.07 -11.06 10.16
C LYS A 195 26.75 -9.65 9.66
N LEU A 196 25.48 -9.36 9.39
CA LEU A 196 25.02 -8.02 9.00
C LEU A 196 25.36 -6.96 10.05
N GLY A 197 25.18 -7.27 11.33
CA GLY A 197 25.49 -6.35 12.43
C GLY A 197 26.97 -6.01 12.59
N LYS A 198 27.89 -6.89 12.15
CA LYS A 198 29.34 -6.71 12.35
C LYS A 198 30.13 -6.30 11.11
N GLY A 199 29.57 -6.51 9.90
CA GLY A 199 30.30 -6.32 8.65
C GLY A 199 29.62 -5.36 7.67
N THR A 200 30.39 -4.99 6.65
CA THR A 200 29.94 -4.27 5.45
C THR A 200 29.77 -5.19 4.24
N GLU A 201 30.27 -6.43 4.33
CA GLU A 201 30.27 -7.40 3.25
C GLU A 201 28.88 -8.03 3.02
N PRO A 202 28.51 -8.35 1.76
CA PRO A 202 27.32 -9.14 1.45
C PRO A 202 27.35 -10.52 2.12
N VAL A 203 26.19 -10.96 2.61
CA VAL A 203 25.99 -12.29 3.21
C VAL A 203 25.21 -13.16 2.23
N PHE A 204 25.86 -14.20 1.72
CA PHE A 204 25.19 -15.22 0.92
C PHE A 204 24.65 -16.34 1.82
N VAL A 205 23.39 -16.72 1.59
CA VAL A 205 22.72 -17.84 2.25
C VAL A 205 22.23 -18.81 1.16
N PRO A 206 22.72 -20.06 1.14
CA PRO A 206 22.24 -21.07 0.19
C PRO A 206 20.74 -21.36 0.37
N GLY A 207 20.09 -21.95 -0.64
CA GLY A 207 18.69 -22.37 -0.55
C GLY A 207 18.40 -23.32 0.62
N GLN A 208 17.14 -23.41 1.01
CA GLN A 208 16.65 -24.25 2.11
C GLN A 208 15.84 -25.44 1.60
N PRO A 209 15.77 -26.53 2.39
CA PRO A 209 14.92 -27.68 2.06
C PRO A 209 13.42 -27.37 2.01
N ASP A 210 12.97 -26.28 2.65
CA ASP A 210 11.56 -25.86 2.68
C ASP A 210 11.10 -25.10 1.41
N GLY A 211 11.98 -25.00 0.41
CA GLY A 211 11.70 -24.30 -0.84
C GLY A 211 12.12 -22.82 -0.83
N THR A 212 12.69 -22.30 0.27
CA THR A 212 13.30 -20.97 0.26
C THR A 212 14.53 -20.97 -0.65
N LEU A 213 14.53 -20.10 -1.65
CA LEU A 213 15.63 -19.95 -2.60
C LEU A 213 16.86 -19.30 -1.94
N PRO A 214 18.04 -19.36 -2.56
CA PRO A 214 19.21 -18.64 -2.08
C PRO A 214 18.93 -17.15 -1.83
N ARG A 215 19.69 -16.55 -0.91
CA ARG A 215 19.65 -15.11 -0.63
C ARG A 215 21.03 -14.49 -0.71
N LEU A 216 21.12 -13.34 -1.37
CA LEU A 216 22.24 -12.42 -1.22
C LEU A 216 21.75 -11.19 -0.45
N ILE A 217 22.41 -10.91 0.68
CA ILE A 217 21.92 -9.91 1.63
C ILE A 217 22.98 -8.86 1.86
N VAL A 218 22.68 -7.61 1.55
CA VAL A 218 23.62 -6.48 1.63
C VAL A 218 23.20 -5.54 2.76
N PRO A 219 24.08 -5.22 3.73
CA PRO A 219 23.75 -4.29 4.80
C PRO A 219 23.66 -2.85 4.31
N ILE A 220 22.68 -2.08 4.79
CA ILE A 220 22.55 -0.64 4.56
C ILE A 220 22.99 0.07 5.84
N ARG A 221 23.95 0.99 5.76
CA ARG A 221 24.59 1.61 6.92
C ARG A 221 24.75 3.12 6.80
N ALA A 222 24.75 3.79 7.96
CA ALA A 222 25.24 5.15 8.11
C ALA A 222 26.38 5.14 9.15
N GLY A 223 27.62 5.22 8.69
CA GLY A 223 28.78 4.97 9.54
C GLY A 223 28.75 3.54 10.11
N GLU A 224 28.79 3.41 11.44
CA GLU A 224 28.75 2.12 12.13
C GLU A 224 27.31 1.62 12.41
N GLU A 225 26.30 2.46 12.17
CA GLU A 225 24.90 2.10 12.41
C GLU A 225 24.33 1.28 11.26
N LEU A 226 23.70 0.14 11.58
CA LEU A 226 22.96 -0.67 10.62
C LEU A 226 21.53 -0.13 10.52
N LEU A 227 21.19 0.47 9.38
CA LEU A 227 19.87 1.02 9.10
C LEU A 227 18.90 -0.02 8.54
N GLY A 228 19.42 -1.01 7.83
CA GLY A 228 18.61 -2.00 7.14
C GLY A 228 19.41 -2.95 6.28
N SER A 229 18.73 -3.60 5.32
CA SER A 229 19.35 -4.54 4.41
C SER A 229 18.59 -4.68 3.08
N ILE A 230 19.33 -4.98 2.01
CA ILE A 230 18.78 -5.33 0.69
C ILE A 230 18.88 -6.85 0.54
N TRP A 231 17.80 -7.49 0.10
CA TRP A 231 17.71 -8.94 -0.07
C TRP A 231 17.35 -9.28 -1.50
N ALA A 232 18.24 -10.02 -2.18
CA ALA A 232 18.03 -10.60 -3.51
C ALA A 232 17.83 -12.11 -3.42
#